data_AF-A0A077QIY3-F1
#
_entry.id   AF-A0A077QIY3-F1
#
_cell.length_a   1.000
_cell.length_b   1.000
_cell.length_c   1.000
_cell.angle_alpha   90.00
_cell.angle_beta   90.00
_cell.angle_gamma   90.00
#
_symmetry.space_group_name_H-M   'P 1'
#
loop_
_entity.id
_entity.type
_entity.pdbx_description
1 polymer ?
#
loop_
_entity_poly.entity_id
_entity_poly.type
_entity_poly.pdbx_seq_one_letter_code
_entity_poly.pdbx_strand_id
1 'polypeptide(L)' 'MAYTYQACKPGVKEQIIDMAMNNSGIRDTARVLKVATATVMKTLKNSTPGT' A
#
# COMPACT_ATOMS: atom_id res chain seq x y z
N MET A 1 -9.63 2.83 -20.55
CA MET A 1 -9.10 2.21 -19.32
C MET A 1 -8.15 3.20 -18.67
N ALA A 2 -8.64 4.06 -17.79
CA ALA A 2 -7.80 5.07 -17.15
C ALA A 2 -6.93 4.37 -16.09
N TYR A 3 -5.63 4.21 -16.36
CA TYR A 3 -4.65 3.89 -15.33
C TYR A 3 -4.46 5.14 -14.46
N THR A 4 -5.47 5.43 -13.63
CA THR A 4 -5.35 6.46 -12.60
C THR A 4 -4.34 5.93 -11.59
N TYR A 5 -3.14 6.47 -11.60
CA TYR A 5 -2.10 6.17 -10.63
C TYR A 5 -2.58 6.60 -9.23
N GLN A 6 -3.29 5.72 -8.53
CA GLN A 6 -3.89 5.99 -7.22
C GLN A 6 -2.81 6.18 -6.14
N ALA A 7 -1.57 5.73 -6.39
CA ALA A 7 -0.49 5.77 -5.41
C ALA A 7 -0.10 7.18 -4.92
N CYS A 8 -0.46 8.24 -5.64
CA CYS A 8 -0.23 9.64 -5.23
C CYS A 8 -1.46 10.33 -4.62
N LYS A 9 -2.57 9.62 -4.38
CA LYS A 9 -3.68 10.22 -3.64
C LYS A 9 -3.33 10.31 -2.16
N PRO A 10 -3.67 11.42 -1.48
CA PRO A 10 -3.57 11.48 -0.02
C PRO A 10 -4.43 10.36 0.58
N GLY A 11 -3.87 9.59 1.52
CA GLY A 11 -4.55 8.47 2.19
C GLY A 11 -4.20 7.06 1.69
N VAL A 12 -3.51 6.90 0.55
CA VAL A 12 -3.18 5.54 0.03
C VAL A 12 -2.12 4.85 0.89
N LYS A 13 -1.21 5.60 1.51
CA LYS A 13 -0.18 5.01 2.39
C LYS A 13 -0.82 4.44 3.66
N GLU A 14 -1.75 5.20 4.25
CA GLU A 14 -2.52 4.82 5.42
C GLU A 14 -3.38 3.59 5.11
N GLN A 15 -4.08 3.57 3.97
CA GLN A 15 -4.85 2.40 3.51
C GLN A 15 -3.97 1.16 3.28
N ILE A 16 -2.75 1.32 2.75
CA ILE A 16 -1.80 0.21 2.61
C ILE A 16 -1.46 -0.39 3.97
N ILE A 17 -1.20 0.45 4.98
CA ILE A 17 -0.86 0.02 6.33
C ILE A 17 -2.07 -0.65 6.97
N ASP A 18 -3.24 -0.02 6.94
CA ASP A 18 -4.46 -0.56 7.51
C ASP A 18 -4.79 -1.93 6.91
N MET A 19 -4.79 -2.06 5.58
CA MET A 19 -5.06 -3.34 4.95
C MET A 19 -4.04 -4.41 5.37
N ALA A 20 -2.74 -4.08 5.33
CA ALA A 20 -1.69 -5.02 5.69
C ALA A 20 -1.77 -5.48 7.16
N MET A 21 -2.13 -4.57 8.07
CA MET A 21 -2.33 -4.88 9.49
C MET A 21 -3.62 -5.67 9.75
N ASN A 22 -4.64 -5.52 8.90
CA ASN A 22 -5.89 -6.28 8.93
C ASN A 22 -5.81 -7.60 8.13
N ASN A 23 -4.68 -8.30 8.19
CA ASN A 23 -4.44 -9.60 7.55
C ASN A 23 -4.48 -9.61 6.00
N SER A 24 -4.52 -8.47 5.32
CA SER A 24 -4.36 -8.44 3.86
C SER A 24 -2.89 -8.64 3.47
N GLY A 25 -2.62 -9.64 2.63
CA GLY A 25 -1.26 -9.87 2.13
C GLY A 25 -0.79 -8.75 1.21
N ILE A 26 0.53 -8.54 1.12
CA ILE A 26 1.16 -7.50 0.26
C ILE A 26 0.63 -7.51 -1.19
N ARG A 27 0.47 -8.71 -1.77
CA ARG A 27 -0.03 -8.88 -3.13
C ARG A 27 -1.52 -8.55 -3.26
N ASP A 28 -2.29 -8.85 -2.23
CA ASP A 28 -3.73 -8.57 -2.21
C ASP A 28 -3.99 -7.07 -2.10
N THR A 29 -3.33 -6.41 -1.14
CA THR A 29 -3.36 -4.94 -0.98
C THR A 29 -2.95 -4.21 -2.26
N ALA A 30 -1.89 -4.69 -2.94
CA ALA A 30 -1.46 -4.11 -4.21
C ALA A 30 -2.52 -4.24 -5.32
N ARG A 31 -3.22 -5.38 -5.39
CA ARG A 31 -4.28 -5.64 -6.37
C ARG A 31 -5.52 -4.79 -6.09
N VAL A 32 -5.96 -4.71 -4.83
CA VAL A 32 -7.14 -3.94 -4.42
C VAL A 32 -6.92 -2.45 -4.64
N LEU A 33 -5.78 -1.92 -4.19
CA LEU A 33 -5.47 -0.49 -4.29
C LEU A 33 -4.91 -0.08 -5.66
N LYS A 34 -4.70 -1.04 -6.57
CA LYS A 34 -4.13 -0.83 -7.91
C LYS A 34 -2.80 -0.06 -7.85
N VAL A 35 -1.93 -0.48 -6.94
CA VAL A 35 -0.58 0.07 -6.74
C VAL A 35 0.47 -1.01 -6.97
N ALA A 36 1.71 -0.61 -7.23
CA ALA A 36 2.81 -1.57 -7.34
C ALA A 36 3.05 -2.27 -5.98
N THR A 37 3.36 -3.56 -6.00
CA THR A 37 3.76 -4.33 -4.81
C THR A 37 5.01 -3.73 -4.14
N ALA A 38 5.93 -3.16 -4.92
CA ALA A 38 7.08 -2.42 -4.41
C ALA A 38 6.67 -1.20 -3.58
N THR A 39 5.59 -0.50 -3.96
CA THR A 39 5.04 0.62 -3.20
C THR A 39 4.49 0.14 -1.86
N VAL A 40 3.73 -0.96 -1.84
CA VAL A 40 3.23 -1.56 -0.59
C VAL A 40 4.39 -1.90 0.34
N MET A 41 5.40 -2.63 -0.15
CA MET A 41 6.56 -3.01 0.65
C MET A 41 7.32 -1.79 1.19
N LYS A 42 7.53 -0.76 0.36
CA LYS A 42 8.22 0.47 0.78
C LYS A 42 7.45 1.23 1.86
N THR A 43 6.13 1.34 1.71
CA THR A 43 5.27 1.96 2.72
C THR A 43 5.38 1.22 4.05
N LEU A 44 5.31 -0.11 4.05
CA LEU A 44 5.41 -0.91 5.27
C LEU A 44 6.79 -0.81 5.96
N LYS A 45 7.88 -0.83 5.18
CA LYS A 45 9.23 -0.62 5.70
C LYS A 45 9.42 0.76 6.33
N ASN A 46 8.77 1.78 5.77
CA ASN A 46 8.82 3.14 6.28
C ASN A 46 7.86 3.39 7.45
N SER A 47 6.84 2.53 7.64
CA SER A 47 5.88 2.64 8.74
C SER A 47 6.33 1.92 10.01
N THR A 48 7.23 0.95 9.90
CA THR A 48 7.92 0.40 11.07
C THR A 48 9.03 1.37 11.47
N PRO A 49 8.94 2.07 12.63
CA PRO A 49 10.06 2.85 13.12
C PRO A 49 11.18 1.86 13.41
N GLY A 50 12.35 2.04 12.80
CA GLY A 50 13.53 1.28 13.19
C GLY A 50 13.85 1.58 14.65
N THR A 51 13.81 0.55 15.49
CA THR A 51 14.49 0.54 16.79
C THR A 51 15.99 0.63 16.59
#